data_AF-A0A084T134-F1
#
_entry.id   AF-A0A084T134-F1
#
_cell.length_a   1.000
_cell.length_b   1.000
_cell.length_c   1.000
_cell.angle_alpha   90.00
_cell.angle_beta   90.00
_cell.angle_gamma   90.00
#
_symmetry.space_group_name_H-M   'P 1'
#
loop_
_entity.id
_entity.type
_entity.pdbx_description
1 polymer ?
#
loop_
_entity_poly.entity_id
_entity_poly.type
_entity_poly.pdbx_seq_one_letter_code
_entity_poly.pdbx_strand_id
1 'polypeptide(L)'
;MSQPRLVLFLADIEGNLAALRQTLTRACEAANVPPPEVRWVESATSLADAGWRVAELKLVPSGGKAVPEDHLDSLVRSVARDFRDQAVGLYTDKAGSYGRASLSEPGRPSRSLEGEYIDVVRQTARWLGIEAPLLGRLLDGGATARNLLAAAVDFGNDDPHAPAPTGKSRRQEQPPPPPEPDEDDRFVDAKLSEARRLMEQYLSNRK
;
A
#
# COMPACT_ATOMS: atom_id res chain seq x y z
N MET A 1 -0.34 22.55 8.69
CA MET A 1 -0.85 22.40 7.30
C MET A 1 0.01 21.35 6.63
N SER A 2 -0.59 20.29 6.06
CA SER A 2 0.17 19.26 5.35
C SER A 2 0.60 19.82 4.01
N GLN A 3 1.90 19.84 3.73
CA GLN A 3 2.42 20.24 2.42
C GLN A 3 2.33 19.05 1.46
N PRO A 4 2.15 19.28 0.14
CA PRO A 4 2.25 18.23 -0.85
C PRO A 4 3.66 17.64 -0.84
N ARG A 5 3.76 16.32 -1.04
CA ARG A 5 5.02 15.58 -1.01
C ARG A 5 5.17 14.78 -2.28
N LEU A 6 6.40 14.75 -2.81
CA LEU A 6 6.80 13.87 -3.90
C LEU A 6 7.92 12.96 -3.41
N VAL A 7 7.69 11.65 -3.47
CA VAL A 7 8.62 10.62 -3.00
C VAL A 7 8.91 9.66 -4.14
N LEU A 8 10.18 9.29 -4.30
CA LEU A 8 10.64 8.26 -5.22
C LEU A 8 11.18 7.07 -4.44
N PHE A 9 10.82 5.87 -4.87
CA PHE A 9 11.32 4.60 -4.39
C PHE A 9 12.14 3.97 -5.51
N LEU A 10 13.37 3.59 -5.22
CA LEU A 10 14.27 2.92 -6.14
C LEU A 10 14.61 1.54 -5.56
N ALA A 11 14.49 0.49 -6.38
CA ALA A 11 15.01 -0.82 -6.04
C ALA A 11 16.54 -0.72 -5.80
N ASP A 12 17.05 -1.42 -4.79
CA ASP A 12 18.35 -1.25 -4.11
C ASP A 12 19.58 -1.25 -5.02
N ILE A 13 19.75 -0.15 -5.72
CA ILE A 13 20.99 0.22 -6.38
C ILE A 13 21.79 0.99 -5.35
N GLU A 14 23.09 0.71 -5.29
CA GLU A 14 24.10 1.51 -4.60
C GLU A 14 23.89 3.00 -4.93
N GLY A 15 23.09 3.64 -4.08
CA GLY A 15 22.31 4.82 -4.43
C GLY A 15 23.19 6.03 -4.54
N ASN A 16 23.68 6.28 -5.75
CA ASN A 16 24.42 7.50 -6.03
C ASN A 16 23.42 8.67 -6.14
N LEU A 17 23.35 9.48 -5.09
CA LEU A 17 22.51 10.68 -5.05
C LEU A 17 22.82 11.64 -6.20
N ALA A 18 24.08 11.74 -6.61
CA ALA A 18 24.49 12.60 -7.71
C ALA A 18 23.96 12.07 -9.05
N ALA A 19 23.98 10.75 -9.26
CA ALA A 19 23.39 10.13 -10.44
C ALA A 19 21.87 10.37 -10.48
N LEU A 20 21.18 10.19 -9.35
CA LEU A 20 19.73 10.44 -9.26
C LEU A 20 19.40 11.91 -9.58
N ARG A 21 20.15 12.85 -9.01
CA ARG A 21 20.00 14.28 -9.30
C ARG A 21 20.22 14.56 -10.78
N GLN A 22 21.26 14.00 -11.39
CA GLN A 22 21.53 14.19 -12.82
C GLN A 22 20.41 13.64 -13.71
N THR A 23 19.88 12.45 -13.40
CA THR A 23 18.74 11.87 -14.12
C THR A 23 17.50 12.77 -14.00
N LEU A 24 17.18 13.24 -12.79
CA LEU A 24 16.04 14.11 -12.56
C LEU A 24 16.21 15.47 -13.22
N THR A 25 17.41 16.07 -13.19
CA THR A 25 17.70 17.31 -13.92
C THR A 25 17.43 17.14 -15.41
N ARG A 26 17.94 16.09 -16.05
CA ARG A 26 17.69 15.82 -17.48
C ARG A 26 16.21 15.61 -17.78
N ALA A 27 15.51 14.87 -16.92
CA ALA A 27 14.08 14.61 -17.09
C ALA A 27 13.22 15.88 -16.92
N CYS A 28 13.57 16.73 -15.94
CA CYS A 28 12.94 18.02 -15.72
C CYS A 28 13.22 19.02 -16.85
N GLU A 29 14.45 19.07 -17.37
CA GLU A 29 14.82 19.89 -18.53
C GLU A 29 14.01 19.47 -19.76
N ALA A 30 13.87 18.18 -20.03
CA ALA A 30 13.06 17.67 -21.13
C ALA A 30 11.56 17.99 -20.96
N ALA A 31 11.07 18.09 -19.73
CA ALA A 31 9.71 18.48 -19.40
C ALA A 31 9.51 20.00 -19.28
N ASN A 32 10.56 20.81 -19.41
CA ASN A 32 10.56 22.27 -19.18
C ASN A 32 10.09 22.67 -17.76
N VAL A 33 10.51 21.90 -16.75
CA VAL A 33 10.18 22.04 -15.34
C VAL A 33 11.44 22.36 -14.53
N PRO A 34 11.37 23.19 -13.46
CA PRO A 34 12.52 23.40 -12.58
C PRO A 34 12.98 22.10 -11.89
N PRO A 35 14.31 21.86 -11.78
CA PRO A 35 14.83 20.67 -11.12
C PRO A 35 14.51 20.70 -9.60
N PRO A 36 13.94 19.63 -9.03
CA PRO A 36 13.62 19.57 -7.61
C PRO A 36 14.87 19.34 -6.75
N GLU A 37 14.85 19.79 -5.49
CA GLU A 37 15.87 19.38 -4.52
C GLU A 37 15.61 17.93 -4.07
N VAL A 38 16.60 17.06 -4.24
CA VAL A 38 16.51 15.63 -3.91
C VAL A 38 17.32 15.32 -2.66
N ARG A 39 16.71 14.60 -1.71
CA ARG A 39 17.35 14.12 -0.48
C ARG A 39 16.96 12.67 -0.23
N TRP A 40 17.90 11.85 0.23
CA TRP A 40 17.58 10.52 0.75
C TRP A 40 16.82 10.67 2.07
N VAL A 41 15.76 9.88 2.22
CA VAL A 41 15.04 9.74 3.48
C VAL A 41 15.59 8.50 4.16
N GLU A 42 15.88 8.60 5.45
CA GLU A 42 16.14 7.42 6.28
C GLU A 42 14.88 6.55 6.28
N SER A 43 14.93 5.45 5.52
CA SER A 43 13.80 4.55 5.39
C SER A 43 13.62 3.75 6.67
N ALA A 44 12.37 3.47 7.03
CA ALA A 44 12.06 2.47 8.04
C ALA A 44 12.67 1.12 7.61
N THR A 45 13.17 0.34 8.56
CA THR A 45 13.86 -0.94 8.33
C THR A 45 13.12 -1.81 7.30
N SER A 46 11.80 -1.88 7.38
CA SER A 46 10.95 -2.65 6.47
C SER A 46 11.04 -2.28 4.98
N LEU A 47 11.26 -1.00 4.64
CA LEU A 47 11.42 -0.57 3.24
C LEU A 47 12.80 -0.98 2.71
N ALA A 48 13.83 -0.86 3.55
CA ALA A 48 15.15 -1.37 3.21
C ALA A 48 15.17 -2.90 3.10
N ASP A 49 14.46 -3.60 3.98
CA ASP A 49 14.29 -5.07 3.95
C ASP A 49 13.57 -5.52 2.67
N ALA A 50 12.62 -4.72 2.18
CA ALA A 50 11.94 -4.93 0.91
C ALA A 50 12.78 -4.49 -0.32
N GLY A 51 14.03 -4.06 -0.11
CA GLY A 51 14.95 -3.67 -1.17
C GLY A 51 14.70 -2.28 -1.76
N TRP A 52 14.06 -1.37 -1.02
CA TRP A 52 13.74 -0.02 -1.49
C TRP A 52 14.55 1.08 -0.80
N ARG A 53 15.14 1.95 -1.62
CA ARG A 53 15.68 3.25 -1.18
C ARG A 53 14.69 4.37 -1.47
N VAL A 54 14.55 5.29 -0.53
CA VAL A 54 13.54 6.35 -0.57
C VAL A 54 14.21 7.71 -0.75
N ALA A 55 13.87 8.42 -1.82
CA ALA A 55 14.25 9.81 -2.03
C ALA A 55 13.03 10.72 -1.93
N GLU A 56 13.14 11.81 -1.19
CA GLU A 56 12.15 12.88 -1.15
C GLU A 56 12.60 14.03 -2.06
N LEU A 57 11.64 14.51 -2.86
CA LEU A 57 11.79 15.64 -3.76
C LEU A 57 11.04 16.81 -3.14
N LYS A 58 11.77 17.88 -2.79
CA LYS A 58 11.11 19.11 -2.35
C LYS A 58 10.48 19.81 -3.54
N LEU A 59 9.17 19.94 -3.48
CA LEU A 59 8.40 20.73 -4.42
C LEU A 59 8.55 22.21 -4.05
N VAL A 60 9.04 23.00 -4.99
CA VAL A 60 9.06 24.46 -4.84
C VAL A 60 7.75 24.96 -5.46
N PRO A 61 6.88 25.66 -4.72
CA PRO A 61 5.64 26.17 -5.27
C PRO A 61 5.96 27.16 -6.39
N SER A 62 5.80 26.72 -7.64
CA SER A 62 5.98 27.57 -8.79
C SER A 62 4.66 28.25 -9.10
N GLY A 63 4.57 29.56 -8.86
CA GLY A 63 3.39 30.38 -9.16
C GLY A 63 3.08 30.42 -10.66
N GLY A 64 2.48 29.35 -11.20
CA GLY A 64 2.00 29.24 -12.58
C GLY A 64 2.94 28.60 -13.61
N LYS A 65 4.03 27.91 -13.18
CA LYS A 65 4.83 27.07 -14.10
C LYS A 65 4.45 25.59 -13.95
N ALA A 66 4.70 24.81 -15.01
CA ALA A 66 4.61 23.35 -14.95
C ALA A 66 5.44 22.82 -13.79
N VAL A 67 4.85 21.89 -13.04
CA VAL A 67 5.39 21.37 -11.79
C VAL A 67 5.85 19.92 -11.97
N PRO A 68 6.86 19.44 -11.21
CA PRO A 68 7.39 18.08 -11.37
C PRO A 68 6.32 16.98 -11.23
N GLU A 69 5.31 17.19 -10.39
CA GLU A 69 4.21 16.25 -10.17
C GLU A 69 3.36 15.98 -11.41
N ASP A 70 3.20 16.95 -12.32
CA ASP A 70 2.44 16.77 -13.57
C ASP A 70 3.12 15.76 -14.49
N HIS A 71 4.45 15.67 -14.40
CA HIS A 71 5.32 14.84 -15.23
C HIS A 71 5.83 13.59 -14.50
N LEU A 72 5.16 13.15 -13.42
CA LEU A 72 5.56 12.02 -12.59
C LEU A 72 5.94 10.78 -13.41
N ASP A 73 5.12 10.41 -14.40
CA ASP A 73 5.36 9.23 -15.23
C ASP A 73 6.67 9.33 -16.04
N SER A 74 6.96 10.49 -16.59
CA SER A 74 8.21 10.73 -17.32
C SER A 74 9.42 10.72 -16.39
N LEU A 75 9.29 11.29 -15.19
CA LEU A 75 10.36 11.28 -14.18
C LEU A 75 10.68 9.85 -13.75
N VAL A 76 9.66 9.09 -13.32
CA VAL A 76 9.81 7.70 -12.86
C VAL A 76 10.33 6.80 -13.97
N ARG A 77 9.87 6.99 -15.22
CA ARG A 77 10.39 6.25 -16.37
C ARG A 77 11.86 6.55 -16.65
N SER A 78 12.26 7.82 -16.52
CA SER A 78 13.66 8.23 -16.72
C SER A 78 14.57 7.63 -15.65
N VAL A 79 14.11 7.62 -14.41
CA VAL A 79 14.79 6.96 -13.29
C VAL A 79 14.91 5.46 -13.55
N ALA A 80 13.81 4.76 -13.83
CA ALA A 80 13.84 3.32 -14.10
C ALA A 80 14.78 2.95 -15.26
N ARG A 81 14.83 3.78 -16.31
CA ARG A 81 15.72 3.58 -17.46
C ARG A 81 17.19 3.76 -17.13
N ASP A 82 17.54 4.85 -16.44
CA ASP A 82 18.94 5.19 -16.13
C ASP A 82 19.52 4.23 -15.08
N PHE A 83 18.70 3.87 -14.10
CA PHE A 83 19.06 2.95 -13.01
C PHE A 83 18.92 1.48 -13.41
N ARG A 84 18.28 1.19 -14.56
CA ARG A 84 18.04 -0.17 -15.09
C ARG A 84 17.32 -1.08 -14.10
N ASP A 85 16.46 -0.51 -13.27
CA ASP A 85 15.68 -1.24 -12.27
C ASP A 85 14.32 -0.56 -12.04
N GLN A 86 13.49 -1.17 -11.20
CA GLN A 86 12.17 -0.69 -10.86
C GLN A 86 12.23 0.62 -10.08
N ALA A 87 11.39 1.57 -10.48
CA ALA A 87 11.19 2.82 -9.77
C ALA A 87 9.70 3.09 -9.56
N VAL A 88 9.35 3.56 -8.37
CA VAL A 88 8.00 4.01 -8.04
C VAL A 88 8.05 5.47 -7.64
N GLY A 89 7.20 6.31 -8.21
CA GLY A 89 6.99 7.67 -7.75
C GLY A 89 5.62 7.82 -7.12
N LEU A 90 5.55 8.60 -6.06
CA LEU A 90 4.33 8.89 -5.31
C LEU A 90 4.26 10.39 -5.03
N TYR A 91 3.26 11.03 -5.61
CA TYR A 91 2.81 12.37 -5.25
C TYR A 91 1.59 12.28 -4.35
N THR A 92 1.58 13.06 -3.26
CA THR A 92 0.43 13.15 -2.37
C THR A 92 0.16 14.58 -1.95
N ASP A 93 -1.07 15.02 -2.11
CA ASP A 93 -1.61 16.23 -1.51
C ASP A 93 -2.74 15.87 -0.53
N LYS A 94 -2.40 15.85 0.76
CA LYS A 94 -3.35 15.54 1.82
C LYS A 94 -4.40 16.64 2.01
N ALA A 95 -4.09 17.90 1.69
CA ALA A 95 -5.05 18.98 1.83
C ALA A 95 -6.17 18.85 0.79
N GLY A 96 -5.83 18.41 -0.43
CA GLY A 96 -6.76 18.12 -1.51
C GLY A 96 -7.35 16.70 -1.52
N SER A 97 -7.05 15.84 -0.53
CA SER A 97 -7.38 14.40 -0.55
C SER A 97 -6.95 13.67 -1.83
N TYR A 98 -5.84 14.10 -2.43
CA TYR A 98 -5.44 13.67 -3.76
C TYR A 98 -4.08 12.98 -3.74
N GLY A 99 -3.91 12.00 -4.62
CA GLY A 99 -2.63 11.37 -4.87
C GLY A 99 -2.47 10.95 -6.32
N ARG A 100 -1.21 10.79 -6.72
CA ARG A 100 -0.82 10.16 -7.97
C ARG A 100 0.38 9.27 -7.74
N ALA A 101 0.37 8.06 -8.27
CA ALA A 101 1.48 7.15 -8.21
C ALA A 101 1.82 6.63 -9.61
N SER A 102 3.10 6.38 -9.84
CA SER A 102 3.60 5.84 -11.09
C SER A 102 4.63 4.78 -10.79
N LEU A 103 4.52 3.64 -11.45
CA LEU A 103 5.46 2.53 -11.37
C LEU A 103 6.03 2.28 -12.76
N SER A 104 7.36 2.31 -12.88
CA SER A 104 8.06 2.00 -14.11
C SER A 104 9.09 0.90 -13.88
N GLU A 105 9.17 0.01 -14.85
CA GLU A 105 10.17 -1.06 -14.93
C GLU A 105 10.92 -0.92 -16.27
N PRO A 106 12.22 -1.27 -16.34
CA PRO A 106 12.95 -1.26 -17.59
C PRO A 106 12.29 -2.16 -18.63
N GLY A 107 12.00 -1.62 -19.81
CA GLY A 107 11.41 -2.38 -20.92
C GLY A 107 9.91 -2.68 -20.82
N ARG A 108 9.21 -2.14 -19.82
CA ARG A 108 7.75 -2.23 -19.70
C ARG A 108 7.10 -0.84 -19.72
N PRO A 109 5.83 -0.73 -20.18
CA PRO A 109 5.09 0.52 -20.06
C PRO A 109 4.88 0.87 -18.57
N SER A 110 4.92 2.16 -18.26
CA SER A 110 4.64 2.66 -16.91
C SER A 110 3.18 2.40 -16.55
N ARG A 111 2.95 2.03 -15.29
CA ARG A 111 1.62 1.88 -14.68
C ARG A 111 1.38 3.08 -13.79
N SER A 112 0.25 3.77 -13.98
CA SER A 112 -0.05 4.98 -13.23
C SER A 112 -1.43 4.88 -12.60
N LEU A 113 -1.57 5.46 -11.42
CA LEU A 113 -2.84 5.58 -10.70
C LEU A 113 -2.97 7.01 -10.20
N GLU A 114 -4.16 7.57 -10.32
CA GLU A 114 -4.52 8.88 -9.82
C GLU A 114 -5.89 8.79 -9.14
N GLY A 115 -6.08 9.53 -8.05
CA GLY A 115 -7.36 9.58 -7.35
C GLY A 115 -7.23 9.96 -5.90
N GLU A 116 -8.09 9.37 -5.07
CA GLU A 116 -8.13 9.61 -3.63
C GLU A 116 -6.81 9.23 -2.95
N TYR A 117 -6.35 10.08 -2.04
CA TYR A 117 -5.08 9.93 -1.32
C TYR A 117 -4.93 8.53 -0.70
N ILE A 118 -5.98 8.01 -0.06
CA ILE A 118 -5.94 6.72 0.63
C ILE A 118 -5.78 5.55 -0.36
N ASP A 119 -6.47 5.58 -1.48
CA ASP A 119 -6.42 4.51 -2.48
C ASP A 119 -5.07 4.47 -3.19
N VAL A 120 -4.52 5.64 -3.50
CA VAL A 120 -3.20 5.79 -4.10
C VAL A 120 -2.12 5.28 -3.14
N VAL A 121 -2.20 5.61 -1.84
CA VAL A 121 -1.28 5.09 -0.82
C VAL A 121 -1.39 3.56 -0.71
N ARG A 122 -2.61 3.00 -0.67
CA ARG A 122 -2.82 1.53 -0.62
C ARG A 122 -2.22 0.84 -1.85
N GLN A 123 -2.49 1.37 -3.04
CA GLN A 123 -1.98 0.78 -4.26
C GLN A 123 -0.45 0.88 -4.37
N THR A 124 0.13 2.00 -3.93
CA THR A 124 1.58 2.19 -3.91
C THR A 124 2.24 1.21 -2.95
N ALA A 125 1.67 1.00 -1.76
CA ALA A 125 2.18 0.02 -0.81
C ALA A 125 2.17 -1.41 -1.38
N ARG A 126 1.13 -1.78 -2.14
CA ARG A 126 1.06 -3.07 -2.87
C ARG A 126 2.17 -3.20 -3.91
N TRP A 127 2.48 -2.13 -4.66
CA TRP A 127 3.58 -2.15 -5.62
C TRP A 127 4.95 -2.30 -4.97
N LEU A 128 5.12 -1.68 -3.80
CA LEU A 128 6.36 -1.77 -3.01
C LEU A 128 6.49 -3.08 -2.23
N GLY A 129 5.42 -3.89 -2.15
CA GLY A 129 5.41 -5.13 -1.36
C GLY A 129 5.45 -4.90 0.15
N ILE A 130 4.90 -3.77 0.63
CA ILE A 130 4.84 -3.41 2.06
C ILE A 130 3.42 -3.15 2.53
N GLU A 131 3.24 -3.14 3.86
CA GLU A 131 1.97 -2.79 4.49
C GLU A 131 1.62 -1.30 4.30
N ALA A 132 0.40 -1.00 3.87
CA ALA A 132 -0.06 0.38 3.63
C ALA A 132 0.09 1.30 4.86
N PRO A 133 -0.15 0.85 6.11
CA PRO A 133 0.14 1.66 7.29
C PRO A 133 1.61 2.07 7.45
N LEU A 134 2.58 1.26 6.99
CA LEU A 134 4.00 1.62 7.03
C LEU A 134 4.29 2.79 6.08
N LEU A 135 3.75 2.73 4.86
CA LEU A 135 3.85 3.84 3.92
C LEU A 135 3.15 5.10 4.46
N GLY A 136 1.98 4.94 5.09
CA GLY A 136 1.29 6.04 5.76
C GLY A 136 2.14 6.73 6.84
N ARG A 137 2.88 5.96 7.65
CA ARG A 137 3.80 6.52 8.67
C ARG A 137 4.94 7.33 8.04
N LEU A 138 5.50 6.86 6.93
CA LEU A 138 6.53 7.58 6.18
C LEU A 138 6.02 8.94 5.67
N LEU A 139 4.76 8.99 5.22
CA LEU A 139 4.17 10.16 4.59
C LEU A 139 3.74 11.26 5.57
N ASP A 140 3.25 10.92 6.76
CA ASP A 140 2.71 11.95 7.67
C ASP A 140 2.96 11.69 9.17
N GLY A 141 3.90 10.81 9.50
CA GLY A 141 4.21 10.49 10.90
C GLY A 141 3.14 9.64 11.59
N GLY A 142 2.12 9.16 10.87
CA GLY A 142 1.23 8.09 11.31
C GLY A 142 -0.24 8.43 11.41
N ALA A 143 -0.69 9.64 11.05
CA ALA A 143 -2.12 9.93 11.01
C ALA A 143 -2.82 9.16 9.86
N THR A 144 -2.19 9.09 8.69
CA THR A 144 -2.64 8.25 7.57
C THR A 144 -2.62 6.77 7.96
N ALA A 145 -1.60 6.33 8.69
CA ALA A 145 -1.52 4.95 9.16
C ALA A 145 -2.69 4.58 10.08
N ARG A 146 -3.09 5.47 11.00
CA ARG A 146 -4.27 5.27 11.85
C ARG A 146 -5.56 5.19 11.03
N ASN A 147 -5.74 6.07 10.05
CA ASN A 147 -6.92 6.05 9.19
C ASN A 147 -7.00 4.76 8.36
N LEU A 148 -5.85 4.31 7.81
CA LEU A 148 -5.76 3.06 7.07
C LEU A 148 -6.09 1.84 7.94
N LEU A 149 -5.58 1.82 9.17
CA LEU A 149 -5.88 0.76 10.15
C LEU A 149 -7.36 0.78 10.57
N ALA A 150 -7.92 1.96 10.85
CA ALA A 150 -9.34 2.10 11.18
C ALA A 150 -10.24 1.60 10.03
N ALA A 151 -9.94 2.01 8.80
CA ALA A 151 -10.67 1.54 7.63
C ALA A 151 -10.53 0.02 7.41
N ALA A 152 -9.37 -0.57 7.71
CA ALA A 152 -9.19 -2.03 7.63
C ALA A 152 -10.03 -2.79 8.67
N VAL A 153 -10.29 -2.18 9.83
CA VAL A 153 -11.20 -2.74 10.85
C VAL A 153 -12.66 -2.60 10.44
N ASP A 154 -13.05 -1.50 9.79
CA ASP A 154 -14.43 -1.30 9.31
C ASP A 154 -14.82 -2.29 8.18
N PHE A 155 -13.89 -2.68 7.31
CA PHE A 155 -14.12 -3.70 6.28
C PHE A 155 -14.06 -5.15 6.79
N GLY A 156 -13.78 -5.38 8.08
CA GLY A 156 -13.84 -6.70 8.70
C GLY A 156 -15.25 -7.21 9.00
N ASN A 157 -16.30 -6.49 8.57
CA ASN A 157 -17.70 -6.78 8.90
C ASN A 157 -18.64 -6.86 7.67
N ASP A 158 -18.12 -6.76 6.44
CA ASP A 158 -18.91 -6.90 5.21
C ASP A 158 -18.75 -8.31 4.62
N ASP A 159 -19.31 -9.30 5.31
CA ASP A 159 -19.75 -10.53 4.68
C ASP A 159 -21.06 -10.23 3.90
N PRO A 160 -21.19 -10.60 2.62
CA PRO A 160 -22.39 -10.36 1.81
C PRO A 160 -23.61 -11.22 2.20
N HIS A 161 -23.64 -11.74 3.44
CA HIS A 161 -24.77 -12.49 3.99
C HIS A 161 -25.25 -12.00 5.37
N ALA A 162 -24.81 -10.84 5.84
CA ALA A 162 -25.35 -10.26 7.06
C ALA A 162 -26.71 -9.55 6.80
N PRO A 163 -27.77 -9.82 7.60
CA PRO A 163 -29.00 -9.06 7.51
C PRO A 163 -28.80 -7.63 8.06
N ALA A 164 -29.43 -6.67 7.39
CA ALA A 164 -29.22 -5.23 7.53
C ALA A 164 -29.21 -4.67 8.97
N PRO A 165 -28.38 -3.65 9.29
CA PRO A 165 -28.36 -3.05 10.60
C PRO A 165 -29.49 -2.01 10.72
N THR A 166 -30.50 -2.31 11.55
CA THR A 166 -31.36 -1.26 12.09
C THR A 166 -30.64 -0.63 13.28
N GLY A 167 -30.38 0.67 13.18
CA GLY A 167 -29.69 1.42 14.21
C GLY A 167 -30.46 1.46 15.53
N LYS A 168 -29.73 1.32 16.64
CA LYS A 168 -29.74 2.21 17.82
C LYS A 168 -28.97 1.57 18.98
N SER A 169 -27.99 2.33 19.47
CA SER A 169 -27.61 2.48 20.88
C SER A 169 -27.36 1.23 21.75
N ARG A 170 -26.08 0.91 21.93
CA ARG A 170 -25.35 0.89 23.23
C ARG A 170 -26.19 0.54 24.47
N ARG A 171 -26.16 -0.72 24.93
CA ARG A 171 -25.96 -1.12 26.35
C ARG A 171 -25.96 -2.63 26.58
N GLN A 172 -25.09 -3.01 27.52
CA GLN A 172 -25.05 -4.20 28.38
C GLN A 172 -24.46 -5.50 27.83
N GLU A 173 -23.36 -5.86 28.48
CA GLU A 173 -22.63 -7.12 28.46
C GLU A 173 -23.56 -8.30 28.78
N GLN A 174 -23.72 -9.19 27.81
CA GLN A 174 -23.97 -10.61 28.03
C GLN A 174 -22.85 -11.35 27.30
N PRO A 175 -22.19 -12.35 27.92
CA PRO A 175 -21.30 -13.21 27.16
C PRO A 175 -22.13 -13.82 26.03
N PRO A 176 -21.67 -13.78 24.77
CA PRO A 176 -22.44 -14.35 23.68
C PRO A 176 -22.69 -15.83 24.00
N PRO A 177 -23.94 -16.33 23.80
CA PRO A 177 -24.18 -17.76 23.87
C PRO A 177 -23.17 -18.47 22.94
N PRO A 178 -22.68 -19.66 23.33
CA PRO A 178 -21.71 -20.38 22.51
C PRO A 178 -22.22 -20.43 21.07
N PRO A 179 -21.36 -20.12 20.08
CA PRO A 179 -21.77 -20.06 18.69
C PRO A 179 -22.49 -21.36 18.36
N GLU A 180 -23.68 -21.24 17.77
CA GLU A 180 -24.39 -22.41 17.27
C GLU A 180 -23.46 -23.11 16.27
N PRO A 181 -23.29 -24.44 16.38
CA PRO A 181 -22.42 -25.16 15.48
C PRO A 181 -22.88 -24.90 14.05
N ASP A 182 -21.99 -24.30 13.28
CA ASP A 182 -22.21 -23.93 11.89
C ASP A 182 -22.32 -25.18 11.01
N GLU A 183 -22.60 -25.00 9.73
CA GLU A 183 -22.75 -26.14 8.82
C GLU A 183 -21.46 -26.96 8.71
N ASP A 184 -20.31 -26.32 8.89
CA ASP A 184 -19.00 -26.95 8.88
C ASP A 184 -18.77 -27.78 10.15
N ASP A 185 -19.13 -27.27 11.34
CA ASP A 185 -19.09 -27.99 12.60
C ASP A 185 -19.97 -29.26 12.55
N ARG A 186 -21.18 -29.13 11.98
CA ARG A 186 -22.10 -30.28 11.80
C ARG A 186 -21.54 -31.30 10.81
N PHE A 187 -20.87 -30.83 9.76
CA PHE A 187 -20.24 -31.71 8.78
C PHE A 187 -19.04 -32.45 9.40
N VAL A 188 -18.21 -31.76 10.19
CA VAL A 188 -17.08 -32.35 10.91
C VAL A 188 -17.56 -33.40 11.91
N ASP A 189 -18.59 -33.10 12.69
CA ASP A 189 -19.18 -34.04 13.64
C ASP A 189 -19.77 -35.28 12.93
N ALA A 190 -20.46 -35.08 11.81
CA ALA A 190 -20.96 -36.18 10.99
C ALA A 190 -19.81 -37.06 10.49
N LYS A 191 -18.71 -36.46 10.02
CA LYS A 191 -17.53 -37.20 9.54
C LYS A 191 -16.78 -37.92 10.66
N LEU A 192 -16.67 -37.30 11.83
CA LEU A 192 -16.08 -37.92 13.02
C LEU A 192 -16.90 -39.14 13.48
N SER A 193 -18.24 -39.05 13.44
CA SER A 193 -19.11 -40.17 13.79
C SER A 193 -18.99 -41.33 12.79
N GLU A 194 -18.90 -41.03 11.50
CA GLU A 194 -18.72 -42.00 10.42
C GLU A 194 -17.38 -42.74 10.56
N ALA A 195 -16.30 -41.98 10.83
CA ALA A 195 -14.97 -42.54 11.08
C ALA A 195 -14.95 -43.44 12.32
N ARG A 196 -15.63 -43.06 13.40
CA ARG A 196 -15.71 -43.86 14.63
C ARG A 196 -16.40 -45.21 14.38
N ARG A 197 -17.50 -45.19 13.61
CA ARG A 197 -18.22 -46.41 13.22
C ARG A 197 -17.37 -47.34 12.37
N LEU A 198 -16.58 -46.79 11.44
CA LEU A 198 -15.65 -47.57 10.62
C LEU A 198 -14.54 -48.20 11.47
N MET A 199 -14.00 -47.48 12.46
CA MET A 199 -13.01 -48.03 13.39
C MET A 199 -13.58 -49.17 14.23
N GLU A 200 -14.81 -49.04 14.72
CA GLU A 200 -15.48 -50.10 15.47
C GLU A 200 -15.72 -51.35 14.60
N GLN A 201 -16.11 -51.17 13.33
CA GLN A 201 -16.23 -52.28 12.37
C GLN A 201 -14.88 -52.97 12.12
N TYR A 202 -13.79 -52.20 12.00
CA TYR A 202 -12.45 -52.76 11.86
C TYR A 202 -12.00 -53.52 13.10
N LEU A 203 -12.37 -53.05 14.29
CA LEU A 203 -12.07 -53.74 15.56
C LEU A 203 -12.92 -55.00 15.74
N SER A 204 -14.19 -55.00 15.32
CA SER A 204 -15.06 -56.18 15.40
C SER A 204 -14.71 -57.26 14.38
N ASN A 205 -14.21 -56.88 13.19
CA ASN A 205 -13.75 -57.82 12.16
C ASN A 205 -12.35 -58.39 12.42
N ARG A 206 -11.67 -57.99 13.51
CA ARG A 206 -10.30 -58.44 13.87
C ARG A 206 -10.28 -59.43 15.05
N LYS A 207 -11.45 -59.91 15.50
CA LYS A 207 -11.62 -61.06 16.40
C LYS A 207 -12.15 -62.25 15.61
#